data_AF-A0A5B9MEX5-F1
#
_entry.id   AF-A0A5B9MEX5-F1
#
_cell.length_a   1.000
_cell.length_b   1.000
_cell.length_c   1.000
_cell.angle_alpha   90.00
_cell.angle_beta   90.00
_cell.angle_gamma   90.00
#
_symmetry.space_group_name_H-M   'P 1'
#
loop_
_entity.id
_entity.type
_entity.pdbx_description
1 polymer ?
#
loop_
_entity_poly.entity_id
_entity_poly.type
_entity_poly.pdbx_seq_one_letter_code
_entity_poly.pdbx_strand_id
1 'polypeptide(L)'
;MSEVGQAVVGILFIVLFICAYFGPAAWAVGDAQKRGQSGGAIVLLFWLLGLLSAFIWLAIRPSEQLRRRTPDSFDDPDDALAAASRLATLGDWEQSIALYVSIRDRWPDHTDYVNACLDEINERRALA
;
A
#
# COMPACT_ATOMS: atom_id res chain seq x y z
N MET A 1 -1.50 47.29 11.28
CA MET A 1 -0.82 46.12 10.68
C MET A 1 0.08 46.65 9.58
N SER A 2 1.39 46.44 9.65
CA SER A 2 2.32 46.87 8.59
C SER A 2 2.07 46.08 7.31
N GLU A 3 2.35 46.66 6.14
CA GLU A 3 2.23 45.98 4.84
C GLU A 3 3.01 44.65 4.81
N VAL A 4 4.14 44.61 5.51
CA VAL A 4 4.96 43.40 5.72
C VAL A 4 4.17 42.30 6.43
N GLY A 5 3.36 42.64 7.44
CA GLY A 5 2.52 41.68 8.15
C GLY A 5 1.43 41.07 7.27
N GLN A 6 0.83 41.84 6.38
CA GLN A 6 -0.16 41.31 5.42
C GLN A 6 0.49 40.42 4.36
N ALA A 7 1.68 40.77 3.87
CA ALA A 7 2.42 39.95 2.92
C ALA A 7 2.81 38.59 3.51
N VAL A 8 3.29 38.55 4.76
CA VAL A 8 3.65 37.30 5.46
C VAL A 8 2.43 36.40 5.65
N VAL A 9 1.28 36.96 6.07
CA VAL A 9 0.03 36.21 6.22
C VAL A 9 -0.45 35.66 4.87
N GLY A 10 -0.35 36.46 3.81
CA GLY A 10 -0.70 36.02 2.45
C GLY A 10 0.16 34.85 1.97
N ILE A 11 1.48 34.91 2.18
CA ILE A 11 2.41 33.82 1.82
C ILE A 11 2.11 32.55 2.62
N LEU A 12 1.86 32.67 3.93
CA LEU A 12 1.49 31.53 4.76
C LEU A 12 0.22 30.84 4.27
N PHE A 13 -0.80 31.60 3.87
CA PHE A 13 -2.03 31.04 3.31
C PHE A 13 -1.78 30.31 1.99
N ILE A 14 -0.93 30.86 1.11
CA ILE A 14 -0.58 30.23 -0.16
C ILE A 14 0.16 28.91 0.09
N VAL A 15 1.17 28.91 0.98
CA VAL A 15 1.91 27.70 1.33
C VAL A 15 0.98 26.65 1.94
N LEU A 16 0.09 27.05 2.84
CA LEU A 16 -0.87 26.14 3.46
C LEU A 16 -1.83 25.55 2.42
N PHE A 17 -2.28 26.34 1.46
CA PHE A 17 -3.14 25.87 0.37
C PHE A 17 -2.41 24.89 -0.54
N ILE A 18 -1.16 25.17 -0.90
CA ILE A 18 -0.30 24.27 -1.69
C ILE A 18 -0.10 22.95 -0.93
N CYS A 19 0.28 22.99 0.34
CA CYS A 19 0.47 21.78 1.15
C CYS A 19 -0.83 20.97 1.28
N ALA A 20 -1.96 21.64 1.51
CA ALA A 20 -3.26 21.00 1.60
C ALA A 20 -3.71 20.35 0.28
N TYR A 21 -3.29 20.89 -0.86
CA TYR A 21 -3.61 20.35 -2.18
C TYR A 21 -2.67 19.22 -2.61
N PHE A 22 -1.36 19.45 -2.55
CA PHE A 22 -0.35 18.53 -3.05
C PHE A 22 -0.06 17.37 -2.08
N GLY A 23 -0.25 17.55 -0.78
CA GLY A 23 -0.06 16.49 0.21
C GLY A 23 -0.96 15.27 -0.05
N PRO A 24 -2.28 15.44 -0.13
CA PRO A 24 -3.20 14.34 -0.46
C PRO A 24 -2.96 13.74 -1.83
N ALA A 25 -2.58 14.56 -2.82
CA ALA A 25 -2.26 14.09 -4.16
C ALA A 25 -1.04 13.17 -4.18
N ALA A 26 0.05 13.59 -3.54
CA ALA A 26 1.28 12.80 -3.43
C ALA A 26 1.03 11.50 -2.66
N TRP A 27 0.25 11.55 -1.58
CA TRP A 27 -0.15 10.35 -0.84
C TRP A 27 -0.96 9.38 -1.70
N ALA A 28 -1.98 9.87 -2.42
CA ALA A 28 -2.84 9.02 -3.25
C ALA A 28 -2.04 8.34 -4.36
N VAL A 29 -1.14 9.07 -5.04
CA VAL A 29 -0.24 8.50 -6.07
C VAL A 29 0.64 7.40 -5.47
N GLY A 30 1.21 7.63 -4.29
CA GLY A 30 2.02 6.62 -3.60
C GLY A 30 1.21 5.38 -3.20
N ASP A 31 -0.03 5.55 -2.73
CA ASP A 31 -0.92 4.43 -2.42
C ASP A 31 -1.32 3.63 -3.67
N ALA A 32 -1.59 4.30 -4.81
CA ALA A 32 -1.83 3.61 -6.08
C ALA A 32 -0.63 2.81 -6.58
N GLN A 33 0.58 3.38 -6.51
CA GLN A 33 1.81 2.69 -6.91
C GLN A 33 2.07 1.46 -6.04
N LYS A 34 1.87 1.57 -4.72
CA LYS A 34 1.96 0.43 -3.79
C LYS A 34 0.94 -0.67 -4.12
N ARG A 35 -0.18 -0.33 -4.75
CA ARG A 35 -1.23 -1.27 -5.21
C ARG A 35 -1.04 -1.76 -6.64
N GLY A 36 0.07 -1.42 -7.30
CA GLY A 36 0.37 -1.86 -8.67
C GLY A 36 -0.41 -1.13 -9.76
N GLN A 37 -1.08 0.00 -9.43
CA GLN A 37 -1.70 0.85 -10.42
C GLN A 37 -0.76 1.96 -10.89
N SER A 38 -0.88 2.36 -12.15
CA SER A 38 -0.09 3.44 -12.72
C SER A 38 -0.45 4.77 -12.03
N GLY A 39 0.51 5.41 -11.37
CA GLY A 39 0.31 6.69 -10.69
C GLY A 39 -0.25 7.80 -11.59
N GLY A 40 -0.04 7.71 -12.91
CA GLY A 40 -0.58 8.64 -13.89
C GLY A 40 -2.12 8.72 -13.92
N ALA A 41 -2.82 7.62 -13.64
CA ALA A 41 -4.28 7.62 -13.57
C ALA A 41 -4.79 8.50 -12.42
N ILE A 42 -4.10 8.49 -11.27
CA ILE A 42 -4.45 9.36 -10.14
C ILE A 42 -4.11 10.81 -10.43
N VAL A 43 -2.99 11.10 -11.09
CA VAL A 43 -2.63 12.47 -11.48
C VAL A 43 -3.71 13.06 -12.40
N LEU A 44 -4.20 12.30 -13.37
CA LEU A 44 -5.31 12.73 -14.24
C LEU A 44 -6.60 12.96 -13.46
N LEU A 45 -6.91 12.09 -12.50
CA LEU A 45 -8.09 12.22 -11.63
C LEU A 45 -8.01 13.47 -10.75
N PHE A 46 -6.84 13.73 -10.17
CA PHE A 46 -6.55 14.95 -9.41
C PHE A 46 -6.60 16.21 -10.28
N TRP A 47 -6.13 16.13 -11.52
CA TRP A 47 -6.20 17.25 -12.45
C TRP A 47 -7.65 17.59 -12.85
N LEU A 48 -8.51 16.58 -13.01
CA LEU A 48 -9.90 16.77 -13.45
C LEU A 48 -10.87 17.12 -12.30
N LEU A 49 -10.69 16.53 -11.10
CA LEU A 49 -11.60 16.69 -9.97
C LEU A 49 -10.98 17.40 -8.74
N GLY A 50 -9.70 17.78 -8.78
CA GLY A 50 -9.04 18.45 -7.66
C GLY A 50 -9.05 17.60 -6.38
N LEU A 51 -9.26 18.25 -5.22
CA LEU A 51 -9.29 17.57 -3.92
C LEU A 51 -10.40 16.51 -3.77
N LEU A 52 -11.49 16.60 -4.54
CA LEU A 52 -12.55 15.58 -4.55
C LEU A 52 -12.05 14.23 -5.06
N SER A 53 -11.01 14.23 -5.89
CA SER A 53 -10.38 12.99 -6.38
C SER A 53 -9.78 12.16 -5.23
N ALA A 54 -9.31 12.78 -4.15
CA ALA A 54 -8.82 12.05 -2.98
C ALA A 54 -9.94 11.23 -2.33
N PHE A 55 -11.14 11.82 -2.20
CA PHE A 55 -12.31 11.13 -1.66
C PHE A 55 -12.80 10.03 -2.58
N ILE A 56 -12.80 10.27 -3.90
CA ILE A 56 -13.18 9.28 -4.90
C ILE A 56 -12.18 8.12 -4.91
N TRP A 57 -10.88 8.41 -4.81
CA TRP A 57 -9.85 7.39 -4.67
C TRP A 57 -10.06 6.58 -3.40
N LEU A 58 -10.39 7.22 -2.27
CA LEU A 58 -10.67 6.53 -1.01
C LEU A 58 -11.90 5.63 -1.10
N ALA A 59 -12.94 6.05 -1.85
CA ALA A 59 -14.16 5.29 -2.04
C ALA A 59 -14.02 4.12 -3.04
N ILE A 60 -13.27 4.33 -4.13
CA ILE A 60 -13.03 3.32 -5.18
C ILE A 60 -11.82 2.43 -4.84
N ARG A 61 -11.02 2.82 -3.84
CA ARG A 61 -9.80 2.16 -3.38
C ARG A 61 -9.94 0.65 -3.51
N PRO A 62 -9.29 0.02 -4.50
CA PRO A 62 -9.45 -1.40 -4.69
C PRO A 62 -8.93 -2.11 -3.44
N SER A 63 -9.83 -2.85 -2.79
CA SER A 63 -9.45 -3.80 -1.76
C SER A 63 -8.51 -4.82 -2.41
N GLU A 64 -7.42 -5.10 -1.72
CA GLU A 64 -6.20 -5.68 -2.27
C GLU A 64 -6.47 -6.92 -3.12
N GLN A 65 -6.06 -6.88 -4.39
CA GLN A 65 -6.21 -8.04 -5.29
C GLN A 65 -5.40 -9.26 -4.81
N LEU A 66 -4.37 -9.04 -3.99
CA LEU A 66 -3.61 -10.09 -3.30
C LEU A 66 -4.48 -10.89 -2.33
N ARG A 67 -5.43 -10.22 -1.67
CA ARG A 67 -6.42 -10.82 -0.76
C ARG A 67 -7.40 -11.77 -1.46
N ARG A 68 -7.49 -11.70 -2.80
CA ARG A 68 -8.38 -12.52 -3.63
C ARG A 68 -7.68 -13.72 -4.27
N ARG A 69 -6.35 -13.77 -4.31
CA ARG A 69 -5.66 -14.97 -4.81
C ARG A 69 -5.67 -16.02 -3.71
N THR A 70 -6.50 -17.05 -3.91
CA THR A 70 -6.50 -18.24 -3.07
C THR A 70 -5.12 -18.91 -3.15
N PRO A 71 -4.66 -19.56 -2.07
CA PRO A 71 -3.37 -20.27 -2.06
C PRO A 71 -3.18 -21.24 -3.23
N ASP A 72 -4.28 -21.80 -3.72
CA ASP A 72 -4.28 -22.73 -4.85
C ASP A 72 -4.09 -22.10 -6.24
N SER A 73 -4.09 -20.76 -6.36
CA SER A 73 -4.02 -20.05 -7.64
C SER A 73 -2.61 -19.83 -8.18
N PHE A 74 -1.58 -20.27 -7.45
CA PHE A 74 -0.19 -20.13 -7.84
C PHE A 74 0.35 -21.45 -8.40
N ASP A 75 0.87 -21.40 -9.63
CA ASP A 75 1.51 -22.53 -10.30
C ASP A 75 3.02 -22.61 -10.01
N ASP A 76 3.62 -21.49 -9.59
CA ASP A 76 5.06 -21.33 -9.31
C ASP A 76 5.29 -21.01 -7.81
N PRO A 77 6.19 -21.73 -7.11
CA PRO A 77 6.54 -21.43 -5.72
C PRO A 77 7.11 -20.02 -5.52
N ASP A 78 7.88 -19.48 -6.47
CA ASP A 78 8.53 -18.18 -6.30
C ASP A 78 7.50 -17.03 -6.31
N ASP A 79 6.50 -17.13 -7.19
CA ASP A 79 5.37 -16.19 -7.22
C ASP A 79 4.52 -16.28 -5.95
N ALA A 80 4.31 -17.50 -5.43
CA ALA A 80 3.59 -17.72 -4.19
C ALA A 80 4.35 -17.13 -2.98
N LEU A 81 5.66 -17.33 -2.91
CA LEU A 81 6.53 -16.76 -1.87
C LEU A 81 6.55 -15.23 -1.92
N ALA A 82 6.66 -14.66 -3.12
CA ALA A 82 6.60 -13.21 -3.31
C ALA A 82 5.26 -12.63 -2.86
N ALA A 83 4.15 -13.32 -3.15
CA ALA A 83 2.82 -12.94 -2.69
C ALA A 83 2.67 -13.04 -1.16
N ALA A 84 3.19 -14.12 -0.55
CA ALA A 84 3.15 -14.32 0.90
C ALA A 84 3.94 -13.25 1.65
N SER A 85 5.15 -12.93 1.19
CA SER A 85 5.98 -11.84 1.73
C SER A 85 5.31 -10.47 1.61
N ARG A 86 4.62 -10.22 0.49
CA ARG A 86 3.87 -8.98 0.29
C ARG A 86 2.68 -8.86 1.25
N LEU A 87 1.94 -9.93 1.49
CA LEU A 87 0.85 -9.97 2.48
C LEU A 87 1.37 -9.68 3.90
N ALA A 88 2.51 -10.25 4.28
CA ALA A 88 3.16 -9.95 5.57
C ALA A 88 3.50 -8.45 5.69
N THR A 89 4.08 -7.87 4.64
CA THR A 89 4.45 -6.44 4.62
C THR A 89 3.23 -5.52 4.74
N LEU A 90 2.07 -5.96 4.25
CA LEU A 90 0.81 -5.22 4.33
C LEU A 90 0.10 -5.38 5.70
N GLY A 91 0.61 -6.26 6.58
CA GLY A 91 0.00 -6.56 7.87
C GLY A 91 -1.09 -7.63 7.82
N ASP A 92 -1.27 -8.28 6.67
CA ASP A 92 -2.25 -9.37 6.48
C ASP A 92 -1.63 -10.72 6.89
N TRP A 93 -1.27 -10.81 8.18
CA TRP A 93 -0.48 -11.92 8.75
C TRP A 93 -1.15 -13.29 8.58
N GLU A 94 -2.46 -13.40 8.82
CA GLU A 94 -3.17 -14.69 8.71
C GLU A 94 -3.14 -15.26 7.29
N GLN A 95 -3.33 -14.41 6.28
CA GLN A 95 -3.29 -14.84 4.88
C GLN A 95 -1.86 -15.14 4.42
N SER A 96 -0.88 -14.36 4.89
CA SER A 96 0.53 -14.63 4.66
C SER A 96 0.92 -16.01 5.23
N ILE A 97 0.56 -16.30 6.48
CA ILE A 97 0.81 -17.60 7.13
C ILE A 97 0.12 -18.73 6.38
N ALA A 98 -1.15 -18.58 6.01
CA ALA A 98 -1.89 -19.60 5.26
C ALA A 98 -1.21 -19.90 3.91
N LEU A 99 -0.72 -18.87 3.22
CA LEU A 99 -0.01 -19.04 1.95
C LEU A 99 1.35 -19.72 2.15
N TYR A 100 2.13 -19.31 3.16
CA TYR A 100 3.38 -19.99 3.52
C TYR A 100 3.16 -21.47 3.86
N VAL A 101 2.14 -21.81 4.65
CA VAL A 101 1.78 -23.20 4.94
C VAL A 101 1.44 -23.97 3.66
N SER A 102 0.65 -23.38 2.76
CA SER A 102 0.33 -24.03 1.48
C SER A 102 1.57 -24.25 0.60
N ILE A 103 2.54 -23.33 0.64
CA ILE A 103 3.79 -23.45 -0.12
C ILE A 103 4.62 -24.60 0.43
N ARG A 104 4.75 -24.69 1.76
CA ARG A 104 5.44 -25.80 2.43
C ARG A 104 4.83 -27.15 2.06
N ASP A 105 3.50 -27.22 2.05
CA ASP A 105 2.78 -28.46 1.78
C ASP A 105 2.86 -28.88 0.31
N ARG A 106 2.95 -27.92 -0.62
CA ARG A 106 3.00 -28.17 -2.07
C ARG A 106 4.42 -28.30 -2.63
N TRP A 107 5.37 -27.55 -2.10
CA TRP A 107 6.76 -27.51 -2.55
C TRP A 107 7.71 -27.72 -1.36
N PRO A 108 7.96 -28.99 -0.97
CA PRO A 108 8.71 -29.31 0.24
C PRO A 108 10.17 -28.81 0.20
N ASP A 109 10.75 -28.59 -0.98
CA ASP A 109 12.11 -28.06 -1.15
C ASP A 109 12.27 -26.64 -0.55
N HIS A 110 11.18 -25.89 -0.38
CA HIS A 110 11.21 -24.54 0.20
C HIS A 110 10.88 -24.53 1.71
N THR A 111 10.70 -25.69 2.35
CA THR A 111 10.24 -25.80 3.75
C THR A 111 11.10 -25.02 4.73
N ASP A 112 12.43 -25.13 4.62
CA ASP A 112 13.34 -24.46 5.56
C ASP A 112 13.23 -22.93 5.45
N TYR A 113 13.16 -22.42 4.22
CA TYR A 113 12.97 -20.99 3.96
C TYR A 113 11.62 -20.51 4.48
N VAL A 114 10.55 -21.26 4.19
CA VAL A 114 9.19 -20.95 4.64
C VAL A 114 9.10 -20.90 6.16
N ASN A 115 9.69 -21.87 6.86
CA ASN A 115 9.69 -21.91 8.32
C ASN A 115 10.41 -20.68 8.91
N ALA A 116 11.55 -20.30 8.35
CA ALA A 116 12.25 -19.08 8.78
C ALA A 116 11.39 -17.82 8.61
N CYS A 117 10.65 -17.70 7.50
CA CYS A 117 9.72 -16.59 7.28
C CYS A 117 8.52 -16.61 8.25
N LEU A 118 7.99 -17.79 8.57
CA LEU A 118 6.91 -17.94 9.54
C LEU A 118 7.35 -17.53 10.95
N ASP A 119 8.56 -17.90 11.35
CA ASP A 119 9.13 -17.51 12.65
C ASP A 119 9.27 -15.99 12.74
N GLU A 120 9.82 -15.34 11.69
CA GLU A 120 9.93 -13.88 11.63
C GLU A 120 8.57 -13.18 11.73
N ILE A 121 7.55 -13.70 11.04
CA ILE A 121 6.18 -13.15 11.11
C ILE A 121 5.61 -13.28 12.51
N ASN A 122 5.82 -14.42 13.17
CA ASN A 122 5.34 -14.65 14.53
C ASN A 122 6.04 -13.74 15.55
N GLU A 123 7.34 -13.50 15.40
CA GLU A 123 8.08 -12.54 16.23
C GLU A 123 7.54 -11.11 16.05
N ARG A 124 7.35 -10.66 14.81
CA ARG A 124 6.77 -9.34 14.52
C ARG A 124 5.37 -9.19 15.10
N ARG A 125 4.56 -10.25 15.07
CA ARG A 125 3.22 -10.27 15.67
C ARG A 125 3.25 -10.18 17.19
N ALA A 126 4.25 -10.75 17.84
CA ALA A 126 4.42 -10.67 19.30
C ALA A 126 4.87 -9.29 19.78
N LEU A 127 5.51 -8.50 18.91
CA LEU A 127 6.00 -7.15 19.21
C LEU A 127 5.00 -6.02 18.89
N ALA A 128 3.91 -6.34 18.20
CA ALA A 128 2.85 -5.40 17.80
C ALA A 128 1.72 -5.34 18.84
#